data_AF-A0A2V9VM38-F1
#
_entry.id   AF-A0A2V9VM38-F1
#
_cell.length_a   1.000
_cell.length_b   1.000
_cell.length_c   1.000
_cell.angle_alpha   90.00
_cell.angle_beta   90.00
_cell.angle_gamma   90.00
#
_symmetry.space_group_name_H-M   'P 1'
#
loop_
_entity.id
_entity.type
_entity.pdbx_description
1 polymer ?
#
loop_
_entity_poly.entity_id
_entity_poly.type
_entity_poly.pdbx_seq_one_letter_code
_entity_poly.pdbx_strand_id
1 'polypeptide(L)'
;MVVSAGENRDVVTSAMSHWSMESVCSSGIQEALSVLPETSPFLIFCEERLSDGTYKDLLREIGKSSRTRLVVISPNAELDENYNEAIALGAFDMIASPSRRSDVQWIAIRAMHEDARRTASKRRPRITPPKESEPASDEAPRISKGTATG
;
A
#
# COMPACT_ATOMS: atom_id res chain seq x y z
N MET A 1 -11.91 -2.56 8.07
CA MET A 1 -13.16 -1.80 8.12
C MET A 1 -14.03 -2.22 6.94
N VAL A 2 -15.34 -2.24 7.12
CA VAL A 2 -16.33 -2.58 6.08
C VAL A 2 -17.36 -1.46 6.01
N VAL A 3 -17.55 -0.89 4.81
CA VAL A 3 -18.46 0.22 4.55
C VAL A 3 -19.51 -0.26 3.55
N SER A 4 -20.57 -0.88 4.08
CA SER A 4 -21.65 -1.50 3.31
C SER A 4 -22.91 -1.58 4.17
N ALA A 5 -24.06 -1.31 3.57
CA ALA A 5 -25.37 -1.34 4.23
C ALA A 5 -26.10 -2.69 4.08
N GLY A 6 -25.55 -3.65 3.33
CA GLY A 6 -26.26 -4.86 2.92
C GLY A 6 -25.50 -6.15 3.16
N GLU A 7 -25.91 -7.19 2.44
CA GLU A 7 -25.42 -8.57 2.53
C GLU A 7 -23.90 -8.72 2.32
N ASN A 8 -23.27 -7.82 1.55
CA ASN A 8 -21.82 -7.79 1.40
C ASN A 8 -21.09 -7.54 2.73
N ARG A 9 -21.68 -6.76 3.64
CA ARG A 9 -21.11 -6.53 4.98
C ARG A 9 -20.91 -7.83 5.73
N ASP A 10 -21.89 -8.72 5.68
CA ASP A 10 -21.88 -9.98 6.42
C ASP A 10 -20.87 -10.95 5.82
N VAL A 11 -20.79 -11.01 4.48
CA VAL A 11 -19.79 -11.82 3.77
C VAL A 11 -18.38 -11.35 4.11
N VAL A 12 -18.11 -10.04 4.00
CA VAL A 12 -16.77 -9.49 4.26
C VAL A 12 -16.39 -9.71 5.72
N THR A 13 -17.28 -9.42 6.66
CA THR A 13 -17.05 -9.60 8.10
C THR A 13 -16.73 -11.06 8.43
N SER A 14 -17.51 -12.00 7.89
CA SER A 14 -17.29 -13.44 8.08
C SER A 14 -16.02 -13.96 7.41
N ALA A 15 -15.61 -13.39 6.28
CA ALA A 15 -14.36 -13.72 5.62
C ALA A 15 -13.15 -13.28 6.44
N MET A 16 -13.21 -12.07 7.01
CA MET A 16 -12.12 -11.45 7.79
C MET A 16 -11.97 -12.06 9.19
N SER A 17 -13.08 -12.44 9.84
CA SER A 17 -13.05 -13.05 11.18
C SER A 17 -12.24 -14.35 11.24
N HIS A 18 -12.15 -15.08 10.12
CA HIS A 18 -11.33 -16.28 9.99
C HIS A 18 -9.83 -16.03 10.28
N TRP A 19 -9.38 -14.79 10.14
CA TRP A 19 -7.99 -14.39 10.41
C TRP A 19 -7.82 -13.57 11.68
N SER A 20 -8.80 -13.64 12.59
CA SER A 20 -8.82 -12.84 13.83
C SER A 20 -8.68 -11.33 13.59
N MET A 21 -9.10 -10.87 12.40
CA MET A 21 -9.12 -9.45 12.07
C MET A 21 -10.47 -8.89 12.50
N GLU A 22 -10.45 -8.04 13.52
CA GLU A 22 -11.65 -7.32 13.96
C GLU A 22 -12.09 -6.33 12.88
N SER A 23 -13.38 -6.36 12.55
CA SER A 23 -13.97 -5.48 11.54
C SER A 23 -14.83 -4.42 12.21
N VAL A 24 -14.42 -3.16 12.06
CA VAL A 24 -15.34 -2.03 12.26
C VAL A 24 -16.24 -1.91 11.03
N CYS A 25 -17.55 -1.86 11.25
CA CYS A 25 -18.56 -1.78 10.20
C CYS A 25 -19.24 -0.41 10.23
N SER A 26 -19.46 0.16 9.05
CA SER A 26 -20.23 1.38 8.85
C SER A 26 -21.23 1.15 7.72
N SER A 27 -22.42 1.72 7.84
CA SER A 27 -23.49 1.57 6.84
C SER A 27 -23.54 2.73 5.85
N GLY A 28 -22.71 3.77 6.07
CA GLY A 28 -22.63 4.97 5.24
C GLY A 28 -21.22 5.56 5.22
N ILE A 29 -20.97 6.44 4.25
CA ILE A 29 -19.72 7.18 4.10
C ILE A 29 -19.49 8.16 5.25
N GLN A 30 -20.52 8.85 5.72
CA GLN A 30 -20.38 9.84 6.80
C GLN A 30 -19.97 9.19 8.13
N GLU A 31 -20.61 8.05 8.46
CA GLU A 31 -20.23 7.24 9.60
C GLU A 31 -18.80 6.69 9.44
N ALA A 32 -18.46 6.24 8.23
CA ALA A 32 -17.12 5.72 7.98
C ALA A 32 -16.04 6.80 8.19
N LEU A 33 -16.28 8.01 7.68
CA LEU A 33 -15.36 9.15 7.81
C LEU A 33 -15.20 9.59 9.28
N SER A 34 -16.26 9.52 10.09
CA SER A 34 -16.16 9.93 11.50
C SER A 34 -15.29 8.98 12.33
N VAL A 35 -15.29 7.67 12.04
CA VAL A 35 -14.51 6.67 12.77
C VAL A 35 -13.14 6.37 12.13
N LEU A 36 -12.92 6.80 10.89
CA LEU A 36 -11.69 6.51 10.14
C LEU A 36 -10.41 6.96 10.87
N PRO A 37 -10.32 8.17 11.46
CA PRO A 37 -9.11 8.63 12.16
C PRO A 37 -8.79 7.77 13.38
N GLU A 38 -9.80 7.41 14.16
CA GLU A 38 -9.65 6.64 15.40
C GLU A 38 -9.27 5.19 15.11
N THR A 39 -9.90 4.59 14.10
CA THR A 39 -9.73 3.17 13.77
C THR A 39 -8.49 2.91 12.93
N SER A 40 -8.01 3.90 12.16
CA SER A 40 -6.82 3.83 11.31
C SER A 40 -6.68 2.47 10.57
N PRO A 41 -7.72 2.05 9.84
CA PRO A 41 -7.82 0.68 9.35
C PRO A 41 -6.73 0.37 8.33
N PHE A 42 -6.18 -0.83 8.40
CA PHE A 42 -5.22 -1.31 7.41
C PHE A 42 -5.87 -1.55 6.04
N LEU A 43 -7.10 -2.06 6.04
CA LEU A 43 -7.86 -2.44 4.84
C LEU A 43 -9.31 -2.02 5.03
N ILE A 44 -9.88 -1.40 3.99
CA ILE A 44 -11.27 -0.98 3.91
C ILE A 44 -11.89 -1.68 2.72
N PHE A 45 -13.02 -2.34 2.93
CA PHE A 45 -13.93 -2.75 1.85
C PHE A 45 -15.10 -1.77 1.83
N CYS A 46 -15.39 -1.15 0.69
CA CYS A 46 -16.41 -0.12 0.57
C CYS A 46 -17.27 -0.38 -0.66
N GLU A 47 -18.59 -0.33 -0.52
CA GLU A 47 -19.50 -0.30 -1.67
C GLU A 47 -19.15 0.86 -2.60
N GLU A 48 -19.31 0.64 -3.90
CA GLU A 48 -19.10 1.67 -4.92
C GLU A 48 -19.97 2.91 -4.64
N ARG A 49 -21.21 2.67 -4.22
CA ARG A 49 -22.22 3.69 -3.94
C ARG A 49 -23.05 3.33 -2.72
N LEU A 50 -23.21 4.30 -1.82
CA LEU A 50 -24.12 4.28 -0.69
C LEU A 50 -25.10 5.45 -0.78
N SER A 51 -26.09 5.49 0.10
CA SER A 51 -27.12 6.55 0.10
C SER A 51 -26.56 7.94 0.39
N ASP A 52 -25.42 8.03 1.08
CA ASP A 52 -24.79 9.26 1.55
C ASP A 52 -23.44 9.58 0.87
N GLY A 53 -23.03 8.79 -0.13
CA GLY A 53 -21.80 9.06 -0.88
C GLY A 53 -21.27 7.87 -1.69
N THR A 54 -20.00 7.96 -2.07
CA THR A 54 -19.29 6.95 -2.86
C THR A 54 -17.93 6.63 -2.25
N TYR A 55 -17.31 5.54 -2.68
CA TYR A 55 -15.95 5.18 -2.27
C TYR A 55 -14.92 6.31 -2.53
N LYS A 56 -15.18 7.18 -3.50
CA LYS A 56 -14.30 8.31 -3.86
C LYS A 56 -14.14 9.30 -2.71
N ASP A 57 -15.17 9.45 -1.87
CA ASP A 57 -15.14 10.34 -0.72
C ASP A 57 -14.13 9.83 0.33
N LEU A 58 -14.10 8.52 0.58
CA LEU A 58 -13.09 7.88 1.42
C LEU A 58 -11.68 7.97 0.83
N LEU A 59 -11.52 7.80 -0.50
CA LEU A 59 -10.21 7.94 -1.15
C LEU A 59 -9.62 9.35 -0.98
N ARG A 60 -10.46 10.39 -1.02
CA ARG A 60 -10.01 11.78 -0.78
C ARG A 60 -9.48 11.95 0.64
N GLU A 61 -10.13 11.33 1.63
CA GLU A 61 -9.74 11.42 3.04
C GLU A 61 -8.48 10.60 3.36
N ILE A 62 -8.40 9.36 2.87
CA ILE A 62 -7.29 8.44 3.16
C ILE A 62 -5.96 9.01 2.63
N GLY A 63 -5.98 9.69 1.48
CA GLY A 63 -4.81 10.29 0.87
C GLY A 63 -3.77 9.28 0.37
N LYS A 64 -2.94 9.70 -0.59
CA LYS A 64 -2.02 8.79 -1.31
C LYS A 64 -0.87 8.21 -0.45
N SER A 65 -0.57 8.81 0.70
CA SER A 65 0.54 8.41 1.59
C SER A 65 0.10 7.49 2.73
N SER A 66 -1.18 7.14 2.79
CA SER A 66 -1.70 6.28 3.85
C SER A 66 -1.29 4.81 3.66
N ARG A 67 -1.15 4.11 4.77
CA ARG A 67 -1.01 2.65 4.81
C ARG A 67 -2.33 1.94 4.56
N THR A 68 -3.45 2.65 4.70
CA THR A 68 -4.80 2.18 4.47
C THR A 68 -5.00 1.87 2.99
N ARG A 69 -5.51 0.67 2.72
CA ARG A 69 -5.86 0.20 1.38
C ARG A 69 -7.38 0.16 1.24
N LEU A 70 -7.92 0.79 0.21
CA LEU A 70 -9.36 0.79 -0.05
C LEU A 70 -9.67 -0.17 -1.20
N VAL A 71 -10.61 -1.09 -0.98
CA VAL A 71 -11.11 -2.05 -1.96
C VAL A 71 -12.55 -1.68 -2.26
N VAL A 72 -12.86 -1.50 -3.53
CA VAL A 72 -14.22 -1.16 -3.97
C VAL A 72 -15.02 -2.43 -4.19
N ILE A 73 -16.25 -2.50 -3.66
CA ILE A 73 -17.22 -3.55 -3.94
C ILE A 73 -18.19 -2.99 -4.98
N SER A 74 -18.25 -3.57 -6.17
CA SER A 74 -19.06 -3.05 -7.27
C SER A 74 -19.85 -4.16 -7.97
N PRO A 75 -21.14 -3.95 -8.31
CA PRO A 75 -21.88 -4.88 -9.16
C PRO A 75 -21.32 -4.96 -10.58
N ASN A 76 -20.48 -4.00 -10.98
CA ASN A 76 -19.90 -3.87 -12.31
C ASN A 76 -18.37 -4.03 -12.29
N ALA A 77 -17.84 -4.82 -11.34
CA ALA A 77 -16.40 -4.99 -11.16
C ALA A 77 -15.68 -5.64 -12.35
N GLU A 78 -16.40 -6.36 -13.21
CA GLU A 78 -15.86 -6.99 -14.42
C GLU A 78 -15.70 -6.01 -15.60
N LEU A 79 -16.26 -4.79 -15.50
CA LEU A 79 -16.05 -3.77 -16.53
C LEU A 79 -14.68 -3.13 -16.33
N ASP A 80 -13.79 -3.35 -17.31
CA ASP A 80 -12.42 -2.81 -17.31
C ASP A 80 -12.37 -1.30 -17.06
N GLU A 81 -13.33 -0.53 -17.59
CA GLU A 81 -13.40 0.92 -17.41
C GLU A 81 -13.59 1.30 -15.94
N ASN A 82 -14.50 0.62 -15.23
CA ASN A 82 -14.77 0.87 -13.81
C ASN A 82 -13.60 0.46 -12.93
N TYR A 83 -13.01 -0.70 -13.22
CA TYR A 83 -11.83 -1.20 -12.52
C TYR A 83 -10.66 -0.21 -12.69
N ASN A 84 -10.35 0.16 -13.94
CA ASN A 84 -9.26 1.07 -14.26
C ASN A 84 -9.47 2.47 -13.64
N GLU A 85 -10.71 2.98 -13.62
CA GLU A 85 -11.03 4.25 -12.94
C GLU A 85 -10.71 4.16 -11.45
N ALA A 86 -11.19 3.12 -10.75
CA ALA A 86 -10.96 2.97 -9.32
C ALA A 86 -9.47 2.87 -8.98
N ILE A 87 -8.71 2.09 -9.76
CA ILE A 87 -7.26 1.97 -9.59
C ILE A 87 -6.56 3.31 -9.85
N ALA A 88 -6.95 4.06 -10.90
CA ALA A 88 -6.39 5.37 -11.20
C ALA A 88 -6.65 6.40 -10.09
N LEU A 89 -7.78 6.27 -9.39
CA LEU A 89 -8.13 7.10 -8.22
C LEU A 89 -7.41 6.68 -6.93
N GLY A 90 -6.68 5.55 -6.94
CA GLY A 90 -5.90 5.07 -5.81
C GLY A 90 -6.58 4.00 -4.97
N ALA A 91 -7.66 3.38 -5.46
CA ALA A 91 -8.13 2.12 -4.87
C ALA A 91 -7.03 1.06 -4.97
N PHE A 92 -6.97 0.21 -3.96
CA PHE A 92 -6.08 -0.93 -3.92
C PHE A 92 -6.53 -2.03 -4.89
N ASP A 93 -7.83 -2.27 -4.93
CA ASP A 93 -8.47 -3.26 -5.79
C ASP A 93 -9.98 -3.02 -5.90
N MET A 94 -10.64 -3.82 -6.72
CA MET A 94 -12.10 -3.87 -6.84
C MET A 94 -12.57 -5.33 -6.89
N ILE A 95 -13.64 -5.65 -6.18
CA ILE A 95 -14.29 -6.97 -6.16
C ILE A 95 -15.77 -6.86 -6.52
N ALA A 96 -16.34 -7.98 -6.98
CA ALA A 96 -17.73 -8.04 -7.38
C ALA A 96 -18.71 -7.92 -6.20
N SER A 97 -19.87 -7.33 -6.48
CA SER A 97 -21.09 -7.41 -5.68
C SER A 97 -22.10 -8.30 -6.40
N PRO A 98 -22.69 -9.32 -5.77
CA PRO A 98 -22.46 -9.75 -4.38
C PRO A 98 -21.05 -10.29 -4.16
N SER A 99 -20.47 -9.96 -3.00
CA SER A 99 -19.12 -10.37 -2.63
C SER A 99 -19.03 -11.87 -2.43
N ARG A 100 -17.92 -12.45 -2.90
CA ARG A 100 -17.55 -13.84 -2.61
C ARG A 100 -16.51 -13.88 -1.51
N ARG A 101 -16.66 -14.83 -0.59
CA ARG A 101 -15.71 -15.05 0.51
C ARG A 101 -14.28 -15.22 0.01
N SER A 102 -14.08 -15.97 -1.08
CA SER A 102 -12.78 -16.20 -1.70
C SER A 102 -12.08 -14.92 -2.12
N ASP A 103 -12.83 -13.98 -2.69
CA ASP A 103 -12.28 -12.75 -3.28
C ASP A 103 -11.85 -11.80 -2.15
N VAL A 104 -12.69 -11.66 -1.13
CA VAL A 104 -12.36 -10.91 0.10
C VAL A 104 -11.08 -11.46 0.74
N GLN A 105 -11.00 -12.79 0.89
CA GLN A 105 -9.83 -13.44 1.46
C GLN A 105 -8.58 -13.18 0.60
N TRP A 106 -8.65 -13.44 -0.70
CA TRP A 106 -7.53 -13.26 -1.60
C TRP A 106 -6.98 -11.82 -1.54
N ILE A 107 -7.87 -10.83 -1.53
CA ILE A 107 -7.50 -9.42 -1.41
C ILE A 107 -6.81 -9.10 -0.09
N ALA A 108 -7.34 -9.60 1.03
CA ALA A 108 -6.71 -9.35 2.32
C ALA A 108 -5.34 -10.05 2.45
N ILE A 109 -5.17 -11.26 1.92
CA ILE A 109 -3.84 -11.92 1.80
C ILE A 109 -2.90 -11.04 0.98
N ARG A 110 -3.32 -10.59 -0.20
CA ARG A 110 -2.51 -9.75 -1.09
C ARG A 110 -2.10 -8.45 -0.40
N ALA A 111 -3.03 -7.78 0.30
CA ALA A 111 -2.76 -6.58 1.08
C ALA A 111 -1.68 -6.83 2.14
N MET A 112 -1.80 -7.90 2.93
CA MET A 112 -0.82 -8.27 3.96
C MET A 112 0.57 -8.58 3.36
N HIS A 113 0.64 -9.31 2.26
CA HIS A 113 1.91 -9.62 1.59
C HIS A 113 2.59 -8.38 1.01
N GLU A 114 1.84 -7.48 0.40
CA GLU A 114 2.42 -6.23 -0.10
C GLU A 114 2.95 -5.37 1.04
N ASP A 115 2.25 -5.36 2.17
CA ASP A 115 2.71 -4.65 3.35
C ASP A 115 4.02 -5.19 3.93
N ALA A 116 4.11 -6.51 4.07
CA ALA A 116 5.33 -7.18 4.52
C ALA A 116 6.52 -6.86 3.59
N ARG A 117 6.30 -6.81 2.28
CA ARG A 117 7.36 -6.42 1.31
C ARG A 117 7.77 -4.96 1.46
N ARG A 118 6.81 -4.04 1.64
CA ARG A 118 7.09 -2.61 1.85
C ARG A 118 7.90 -2.37 3.12
N THR A 119 7.59 -3.08 4.21
CA THR A 119 8.32 -2.96 5.48
C THR A 119 9.71 -3.59 5.42
N ALA A 120 9.87 -4.73 4.73
CA ALA A 120 11.17 -5.36 4.52
C ALA A 120 12.13 -4.50 3.66
N SER A 121 11.64 -3.90 2.57
CA SER A 121 12.46 -3.03 1.70
C SER A 121 12.94 -1.76 2.40
N LYS A 122 12.13 -1.17 3.29
CA LYS A 122 12.55 -0.02 4.11
C LYS A 122 13.66 -0.35 5.11
N ARG A 123 13.84 -1.63 5.47
CA ARG A 123 14.81 -2.10 6.47
C ARG A 123 16.18 -2.46 5.91
N ARG A 124 16.40 -2.48 4.59
CA ARG A 124 17.74 -2.74 4.02
C ARG A 124 18.65 -1.53 4.27
N PRO A 125 19.71 -1.65 5.09
CA PRO A 125 20.71 -0.58 5.23
C PRO A 125 21.40 -0.41 3.88
N ARG A 126 21.57 0.84 3.43
CA ARG A 126 22.39 1.14 2.27
C ARG A 126 23.85 0.87 2.64
N ILE A 127 24.36 -0.30 2.30
CA ILE A 127 25.80 -0.60 2.40
C ILE A 127 26.49 0.28 1.34
N THR A 128 27.06 1.40 1.78
CA THR A 128 27.98 2.17 0.95
C THR A 128 29.29 1.40 0.86
N PRO A 129 29.78 1.05 -0.35
CA PRO A 129 31.10 0.43 -0.47
C PRO A 129 32.18 1.37 0.10
N PRO A 130 33.21 0.85 0.79
CA PRO A 130 34.32 1.67 1.28
C PRO A 130 35.00 2.37 0.10
N LYS A 131 35.25 3.68 0.24
CA LYS A 131 36.11 4.41 -0.70
C LYS A 131 37.51 3.80 -0.61
N GLU A 132 37.96 3.16 -1.70
CA GLU A 132 39.37 2.86 -1.93
C GLU A 132 40.16 4.18 -1.80
N SER A 133 41.05 4.23 -0.82
CA SER A 133 42.01 5.31 -0.64
C SER A 133 42.98 5.33 -1.82
N GLU A 134 42.98 6.42 -2.59
CA GLU A 134 43.98 6.69 -3.62
C GLU A 134 45.40 6.57 -3.04
N PRO A 135 46.35 5.92 -3.74
CA PRO A 135 47.72 5.87 -3.26
C PRO A 135 48.37 7.25 -3.43
N ALA A 136 48.92 7.77 -2.33
CA ALA A 136 49.74 8.97 -2.30
C ALA A 136 50.93 8.81 -3.26
N SER A 137 51.03 9.73 -4.22
CA SER A 137 52.18 9.93 -5.08
C SER A 137 53.38 10.35 -4.23
N ASP A 138 54.36 9.45 -4.11
CA ASP A 138 55.62 9.74 -3.44
C ASP A 138 56.60 10.41 -4.41
N GLU A 139 57.10 11.55 -3.97
CA GLU A 139 57.90 12.52 -4.69
C GLU A 139 59.37 12.04 -4.75
N ALA A 140 59.91 11.87 -5.96
CA ALA A 140 61.31 11.43 -6.15
C ALA A 140 62.31 12.55 -5.78
N PRO A 141 63.32 12.30 -4.93
CA PRO A 141 64.42 13.24 -4.75
C PRO A 141 65.51 13.02 -5.81
N ARG A 142 65.86 14.12 -6.47
CA ARG A 142 67.03 14.26 -7.34
C ARG A 142 68.32 14.01 -6.52
N ILE A 143 69.19 13.15 -7.02
CA ILE A 143 70.60 13.13 -6.60
C ILE A 143 71.48 13.33 -7.84
N SER A 144 72.17 14.46 -7.82
CA SER A 144 73.23 14.88 -8.72
C SER A 144 74.59 14.32 -8.25
N LYS A 145 75.38 13.84 -9.22
CA LYS A 145 76.86 13.73 -9.27
C LYS A 145 77.16 13.03 -10.61
N GLY A 146 77.99 13.49 -11.54
CA GLY A 146 79.16 14.35 -11.45
C GLY A 146 80.33 13.60 -12.13
N THR A 147 80.87 14.22 -13.18
CA THR A 147 82.25 14.10 -13.73
C THR A 147 82.74 12.80 -14.40
N ALA A 148 83.17 12.89 -15.67
CA ALA A 148 84.59 12.84 -16.08
C ALA A 148 84.70 13.00 -17.63
N THR A 149 85.27 14.09 -18.18
CA THR A 149 86.67 14.32 -18.61
C THR A 149 87.18 13.40 -19.73
N GLY A 150 87.63 14.01 -20.83
CA GLY A 150 88.47 13.37 -21.86
C GLY A 150 88.14 13.83 -23.27
#